data_AF-A0A917L3H9-F1
#
_entry.id   AF-A0A917L3H9-F1
#
_cell.length_a   1.000
_cell.length_b   1.000
_cell.length_c   1.000
_cell.angle_alpha   90.00
_cell.angle_beta   90.00
_cell.angle_gamma   90.00
#
_symmetry.space_group_name_H-M   'P 1'
#
loop_
_entity.id
_entity.type
_entity.pdbx_description
1 polymer ?
#
loop_
_entity_poly.entity_id
_entity_poly.type
_entity_poly.pdbx_seq_one_letter_code
_entity_poly.pdbx_strand_id
1 'polypeptide(L)'
;MFLRSIVEGYEVANRVTEALGPAHYRLWHTTGAAGCIAAAAAAGLALGLPVNTLVHALALAATMDSGLQRTIRTGSTGKPLHSGHAAAA
;
A
#
# COMPACT_ATOMS: atom_id res chain seq x y z
N MET A 1 -0.69 -20.47 5.13
CA MET A 1 -1.49 -19.22 5.30
C MET A 1 -0.65 -17.98 5.01
N PHE A 2 0.54 -17.81 5.62
CA PHE A 2 1.41 -16.64 5.41
C PHE A 2 1.82 -16.33 3.95
N LEU A 3 2.32 -17.32 3.18
CA LEU A 3 2.71 -17.06 1.79
C LEU A 3 1.53 -16.63 0.91
N ARG A 4 0.34 -17.18 1.19
CA ARG A 4 -0.88 -16.83 0.46
C ARG A 4 -1.29 -15.37 0.71
N SER A 5 -1.23 -14.91 1.96
CA SER A 5 -1.59 -13.53 2.29
C SER A 5 -0.61 -12.51 1.68
N ILE A 6 0.68 -12.87 1.53
CA ILE A 6 1.65 -12.07 0.78
C ILE A 6 1.22 -11.93 -0.68
N VAL A 7 0.91 -13.05 -1.35
CA VAL A 7 0.49 -13.06 -2.76
C VAL A 7 -0.80 -12.25 -2.95
N GLU A 8 -1.78 -12.41 -2.06
CA GLU A 8 -3.04 -11.67 -2.09
C GLU A 8 -2.82 -10.16 -1.86
N GLY A 9 -1.91 -9.78 -0.96
CA GLY A 9 -1.52 -8.37 -0.77
C GLY A 9 -0.85 -7.76 -2.00
N TYR A 10 0.03 -8.51 -2.68
CA TYR A 10 0.62 -8.07 -3.95
C TYR A 10 -0.44 -7.86 -5.04
N GLU A 11 -1.41 -8.76 -5.15
CA GLU A 11 -2.50 -8.62 -6.10
C GLU A 11 -3.36 -7.38 -5.82
N VAL A 12 -3.62 -7.08 -4.54
CA VAL A 12 -4.28 -5.83 -4.14
C VAL A 12 -3.46 -4.61 -4.55
N ALA A 13 -2.14 -4.61 -4.30
CA ALA A 13 -1.25 -3.52 -4.69
C ALA A 13 -1.28 -3.26 -6.21
N ASN A 14 -1.28 -4.33 -7.01
CA ASN A 14 -1.33 -4.25 -8.47
C ASN A 14 -2.64 -3.58 -8.93
N ARG A 15 -3.79 -4.04 -8.42
CA ARG A 15 -5.09 -3.48 -8.79
C ARG A 15 -5.27 -2.03 -8.37
N VAL A 16 -4.81 -1.68 -7.17
CA VAL A 16 -4.84 -0.29 -6.70
C VAL A 16 -3.96 0.58 -7.60
N THR A 17 -2.74 0.13 -7.89
CA THR A 17 -1.79 0.87 -8.74
C THR A 17 -2.32 1.05 -10.17
N GLU A 18 -2.95 0.02 -10.73
CA GLU A 18 -3.61 0.07 -12.03
C GLU A 18 -4.73 1.11 -12.05
N ALA A 19 -5.58 1.13 -11.02
CA ALA A 19 -6.68 2.08 -10.88
C ALA A 19 -6.19 3.54 -10.72
N LEU A 20 -5.09 3.76 -10.01
CA LEU A 20 -4.48 5.09 -9.81
C LEU A 20 -3.91 5.66 -11.12
N GLY A 21 -3.30 4.80 -11.93
CA GLY A 21 -2.86 5.12 -13.29
C GLY A 21 -1.71 6.14 -13.41
N PRO A 22 -1.34 6.49 -14.65
CA PRO A 22 -0.15 7.31 -14.92
C PRO A 22 -0.21 8.73 -14.37
N ALA A 23 -1.41 9.30 -14.25
CA ALA A 23 -1.59 10.66 -13.74
C ALA A 23 -1.19 10.77 -12.27
N HIS A 24 -1.59 9.79 -11.48
CA HIS A 24 -1.21 9.68 -10.08
C HIS A 24 0.30 9.48 -9.92
N TYR A 25 0.90 8.56 -10.70
CA TYR A 25 2.34 8.27 -10.63
C TYR A 25 3.24 9.49 -10.91
N ARG A 26 2.76 10.48 -11.67
CA ARG A 26 3.53 11.73 -11.91
C ARG A 26 3.75 12.53 -10.63
N LEU A 27 2.91 12.38 -9.62
CA LEU A 27 2.96 13.14 -8.37
C LEU A 27 3.32 12.26 -7.17
N TRP A 28 2.92 10.99 -7.20
CA TRP A 28 2.99 10.07 -6.07
C TRP A 28 3.77 8.80 -6.40
N HIS A 29 4.52 8.34 -5.40
CA HIS A 29 5.23 7.07 -5.42
C HIS A 29 4.25 5.94 -5.09
N THR A 30 4.08 5.02 -6.03
CA THR A 30 3.13 3.91 -5.93
C THR A 30 3.34 3.02 -4.71
N THR A 31 4.57 2.75 -4.29
CA THR A 31 4.81 1.98 -3.05
C THR A 31 4.25 2.66 -1.82
N GLY A 32 4.27 3.99 -1.75
CA GLY A 32 3.74 4.71 -0.61
C GLY A 32 2.22 4.95 -0.69
N ALA A 33 1.69 5.07 -1.91
CA ALA A 33 0.31 5.44 -2.16
C ALA A 33 -0.65 4.27 -2.45
N ALA A 34 -0.12 3.06 -2.63
CA ALA A 34 -0.91 1.83 -2.68
C ALA A 34 -0.45 0.81 -1.61
N GLY A 35 0.70 1.08 -0.97
CA GLY A 35 1.35 0.15 -0.07
C GLY A 35 0.61 -0.04 1.24
N CYS A 36 -0.01 1.01 1.81
CA CYS A 36 -0.77 0.88 3.06
C CYS A 36 -1.95 -0.08 2.86
N ILE A 37 -2.72 0.09 1.78
CA ILE A 37 -3.84 -0.79 1.43
C ILE A 37 -3.36 -2.24 1.22
N ALA A 38 -2.24 -2.43 0.51
CA ALA A 38 -1.67 -3.75 0.28
C ALA A 38 -1.17 -4.43 1.56
N ALA A 39 -0.52 -3.67 2.45
CA ALA A 39 -0.06 -4.16 3.75
C ALA A 39 -1.24 -4.54 4.65
N ALA A 40 -2.28 -3.71 4.71
CA ALA A 40 -3.51 -3.99 5.44
C ALA A 40 -4.22 -5.23 4.91
N ALA A 41 -4.27 -5.43 3.58
CA ALA A 41 -4.79 -6.64 2.97
C ALA A 41 -4.00 -7.88 3.42
N ALA A 42 -2.67 -7.87 3.25
CA ALA A 42 -1.81 -8.99 3.61
C ALA A 42 -1.87 -9.32 5.10
N ALA A 43 -1.83 -8.31 5.97
CA ALA A 43 -1.91 -8.48 7.41
C ALA A 43 -3.30 -9.00 7.84
N GLY A 44 -4.38 -8.40 7.34
CA GLY A 44 -5.73 -8.81 7.67
C GLY A 44 -6.05 -10.24 7.23
N LEU A 45 -5.56 -10.66 6.06
CA LEU A 45 -5.69 -12.02 5.56
C LEU A 45 -4.84 -13.01 6.36
N ALA A 46 -3.62 -12.63 6.76
CA ALA A 46 -2.77 -13.45 7.63
C ALA A 46 -3.39 -13.67 9.02
N LEU A 47 -4.08 -12.66 9.55
CA LEU A 47 -4.77 -12.68 10.83
C LEU A 47 -6.15 -13.37 10.76
N GLY A 48 -6.64 -13.69 9.57
CA GLY A 48 -7.97 -14.30 9.39
C GLY A 48 -9.12 -13.37 9.77
N LEU A 49 -8.98 -12.07 9.48
CA LEU A 49 -10.02 -11.09 9.81
C LEU A 49 -11.34 -11.41 9.10
N PRO A 50 -12.50 -11.21 9.77
CA PRO A 50 -13.80 -11.23 9.11
C PRO A 50 -13.86 -10.18 8.00
N VAL A 51 -14.65 -10.47 6.95
CA VAL A 51 -14.76 -9.62 5.76
C VAL A 51 -15.06 -8.16 6.10
N ASN A 52 -16.03 -7.89 7.00
CA ASN A 52 -16.38 -6.52 7.38
C ASN A 52 -15.21 -5.80 8.06
N THR A 53 -14.47 -6.49 8.94
CA THR A 53 -13.28 -5.92 9.60
C THR A 53 -12.16 -5.65 8.61
N LEU A 54 -11.94 -6.56 7.64
CA LEU A 54 -10.96 -6.36 6.58
C LEU A 54 -11.30 -5.12 5.74
N VAL A 55 -12.56 -4.93 5.36
CA VAL A 55 -13.00 -3.75 4.60
C VAL A 55 -12.73 -2.46 5.37
N HIS A 56 -13.00 -2.43 6.67
CA HIS A 56 -12.67 -1.27 7.51
C HIS A 56 -11.16 -1.02 7.58
N ALA A 57 -10.35 -2.07 7.73
CA ALA A 57 -8.90 -1.95 7.74
C ALA A 57 -8.35 -1.36 6.43
N LEU A 58 -8.85 -1.82 5.28
CA LEU A 58 -8.48 -1.27 3.97
C LEU A 58 -8.86 0.21 3.84
N ALA A 59 -10.06 0.59 4.30
CA ALA A 59 -10.51 1.98 4.23
C ALA A 59 -9.67 2.90 5.12
N LEU A 60 -9.30 2.45 6.33
CA LEU A 60 -8.42 3.21 7.23
C LEU A 60 -7.01 3.34 6.64
N ALA A 61 -6.43 2.25 6.13
CA ALA A 61 -5.12 2.25 5.50
C ALA A 61 -5.05 3.22 4.29
N ALA A 62 -6.12 3.30 3.49
CA ALA A 62 -6.21 4.25 2.38
C ALA A 62 -6.11 5.72 2.84
N THR A 63 -6.56 6.05 4.06
CA THR A 63 -6.42 7.40 4.62
C THR A 63 -4.98 7.76 5.01
N MET A 64 -4.12 6.75 5.11
CA MET A 64 -2.71 6.87 5.51
C MET A 64 -1.77 6.80 4.29
N ASP A 65 -2.28 6.56 3.09
CA ASP A 65 -1.48 6.51 1.86
C ASP A 65 -0.69 7.82 1.66
N SER A 66 0.62 7.70 1.41
CA SER A 66 1.50 8.85 1.28
C SER A 66 2.78 8.49 0.52
N GLY A 67 3.42 9.46 -0.13
CA GLY A 67 4.72 9.24 -0.75
C GLY A 67 4.92 10.08 -1.98
N LEU A 68 5.65 11.17 -1.86
CA LEU A 68 5.84 12.11 -2.97
C LEU A 68 6.85 11.56 -3.97
N GLN A 69 6.49 11.60 -5.25
CA GLN A 69 7.38 11.19 -6.35
C GLN A 69 8.64 12.06 -6.42
N ARG A 70 8.57 13.29 -5.89
CA ARG A 70 9.71 14.19 -5.77
C ARG A 70 10.87 13.56 -4.99
N THR A 71 10.58 12.81 -3.92
CA THR A 71 11.59 12.12 -3.10
C THR A 71 12.46 11.18 -3.94
N ILE A 72 11.86 10.52 -4.94
CA ILE A 72 12.59 9.64 -5.87
C ILE A 72 13.38 10.46 -6.88
N ARG A 73 12.76 11.49 -7.47
CA ARG A 73 13.39 12.31 -8.51
C ARG A 73 14.61 13.07 -8.01
N THR A 74 14.64 13.44 -6.73
CA THR A 74 15.77 14.15 -6.12
C THR A 74 16.82 13.21 -5.50
N GLY A 75 16.63 11.89 -5.56
CA GLY A 75 17.53 10.94 -4.91
C GLY A 75 17.53 11.05 -3.38
N SER A 76 16.45 11.54 -2.78
CA SER A 76 16.35 11.74 -1.34
C SER A 76 16.36 10.40 -0.59
N THR A 77 17.01 10.40 0.58
CA THR A 77 16.99 9.31 1.56
C THR A 77 15.61 9.04 2.15
N GLY A 78 14.60 9.88 1.84
CA GLY A 78 13.22 9.63 2.22
C GLY A 78 12.55 8.48 1.46
N LYS A 79 13.09 8.03 0.31
CA LYS A 79 12.45 6.99 -0.51
C LYS A 79 12.15 5.70 0.28
N PRO A 80 13.09 5.11 1.06
CA PRO A 80 12.83 3.91 1.85
C PRO A 80 11.80 4.11 2.97
N LEU A 81 11.61 5.35 3.44
CA LEU A 81 10.58 5.65 4.45
C LEU A 81 9.17 5.42 3.90
N HIS A 82 8.95 5.55 2.58
CA HIS A 82 7.65 5.27 1.98
C HIS A 82 7.22 3.81 2.17
N SER A 83 8.13 2.85 1.96
CA SER A 83 7.85 1.43 2.21
C SER A 83 7.70 1.11 3.70
N GLY A 84 8.48 1.78 4.55
CA GLY A 84 8.38 1.61 6.01
C GLY A 84 7.04 2.10 6.55
N HIS A 85 6.62 3.30 6.14
CA HIS A 85 5.31 3.86 6.47
C HIS A 85 4.17 2.98 5.96
N ALA A 86 4.24 2.56 4.69
CA ALA A 86 3.23 1.68 4.10
C ALA A 86 3.04 0.36 4.87
N ALA A 87 4.11 -0.19 5.43
CA ALA A 87 4.02 -1.42 6.22
C ALA A 87 3.50 -1.18 7.65
N ALA A 88 3.63 0.03 8.19
CA ALA A 88 3.30 0.35 9.57
C ALA A 88 1.90 0.96 9.75
N ALA A 89 1.37 1.62 8.73
CA ALA A 89 0.06 2.27 8.71
C ALA A 89 -1.11 1.27 8.66
#